data_AF-A0A3B8WDL4-F1
#
_entry.id   AF-A0A3B8WDL4-F1
#
_cell.length_a   1.000
_cell.length_b   1.000
_cell.length_c   1.000
_cell.angle_alpha   90.00
_cell.angle_beta   90.00
_cell.angle_gamma   90.00
#
_symmetry.space_group_name_H-M   'P 1'
#
loop_
_entity.id
_entity.type
_entity.pdbx_description
1 polymer ?
#
loop_
_entity_poly.entity_id
_entity_poly.type
_entity_poly.pdbx_seq_one_letter_code
_entity_poly.pdbx_strand_id
1 'polypeptide(L)' 'HPLILFDANVPGEFERTEAFGSKILELCVEVGGCITGEHGVGVEKIRQMAVQFNDDELQQFHDVKAAFDPTGIL' A
#
# COMPACT_ATOMS: atom_id res chain seq x y z
N HIS A 1 -3.70 11.98 8.25
CA HIS A 1 -3.24 10.86 9.10
C HIS A 1 -4.44 10.26 9.83
N PRO A 2 -4.98 9.12 9.36
CA PRO A 2 -6.07 8.44 10.06
C PRO A 2 -5.56 7.71 11.30
N LEU A 3 -6.39 7.63 12.34
CA LEU A 3 -6.20 6.74 13.48
C LEU A 3 -7.38 5.77 13.50
N ILE A 4 -7.11 4.48 13.31
CA ILE A 4 -8.13 3.42 13.30
C ILE A 4 -7.93 2.58 14.56
N LEU A 5 -8.90 2.63 15.46
CA LEU A 5 -8.87 1.88 16.71
C LEU A 5 -9.68 0.59 16.54
N PHE A 6 -9.12 -0.54 16.96
CA PHE A 6 -9.75 -1.85 16.95
C PHE A 6 -9.20 -2.71 18.09
N ASP A 7 -9.91 -3.77 18.47
CA ASP A 7 -9.46 -4.76 19.45
C ASP A 7 -8.91 -6.00 18.75
N ALA A 8 -7.59 -6.14 18.75
CA ALA A 8 -6.90 -7.29 18.15
C ALA A 8 -7.23 -8.63 18.84
N ASN A 9 -7.85 -8.62 20.02
CA ASN A 9 -8.29 -9.84 20.70
C ASN A 9 -9.65 -10.35 20.19
N VAL A 10 -10.39 -9.53 19.44
CA VAL A 10 -11.66 -9.95 18.83
C VAL A 10 -11.36 -10.56 17.46
N PRO A 11 -11.64 -11.85 17.23
CA PRO A 11 -11.37 -12.49 15.94
C PRO A 11 -12.07 -11.77 14.79
N GLY A 12 -11.33 -11.47 13.72
CA GLY A 12 -11.85 -10.79 12.55
C GLY A 12 -11.77 -9.26 12.58
N GLU A 13 -11.46 -8.63 13.72
CA GLU A 13 -11.36 -7.16 13.78
C GLU A 13 -10.11 -6.62 13.09
N PHE A 14 -9.01 -7.37 13.11
CA PHE A 14 -7.80 -6.99 12.40
C PHE A 14 -8.05 -6.91 10.88
N GLU A 15 -8.62 -7.96 10.29
CA GLU A 15 -8.90 -8.05 8.85
C GLU A 15 -9.91 -6.98 8.42
N ARG A 16 -10.93 -6.71 9.24
CA ARG A 16 -11.89 -5.62 9.00
C ARG A 16 -11.21 -4.26 9.03
N THR A 17 -10.26 -4.08 9.93
CA THR A 17 -9.49 -2.84 10.07
C THR A 17 -8.55 -2.62 8.89
N GLU A 18 -7.81 -3.65 8.46
CA GLU A 18 -6.99 -3.58 7.25
C GLU A 18 -7.83 -3.27 5.99
N ALA A 19 -8.97 -3.94 5.82
CA ALA A 19 -9.88 -3.68 4.71
C ALA A 19 -10.44 -2.24 4.73
N PHE A 20 -10.75 -1.71 5.92
CA PHE A 20 -11.16 -0.32 6.08
C PHE A 20 -10.04 0.66 5.76
N GLY A 21 -8.81 0.38 6.22
CA GLY A 21 -7.61 1.13 5.86
C GLY A 21 -7.39 1.18 4.35
N SER A 22 -7.50 0.05 3.64
CA SER A 22 -7.41 -0.02 2.17
C SER A 22 -8.36 0.94 1.49
N LYS A 23 -9.64 0.95 1.90
CA LYS A 23 -10.67 1.83 1.33
C LYS A 23 -10.38 3.31 1.56
N ILE A 24 -9.80 3.66 2.71
CA ILE A 24 -9.37 5.04 2.96
C ILE A 24 -8.26 5.43 1.98
N LEU A 25 -7.27 4.56 1.76
CA LEU A 25 -6.17 4.83 0.82
C LEU A 25 -6.66 4.94 -0.62
N GLU A 26 -7.56 4.03 -1.05
CA GLU A 26 -8.21 4.07 -2.36
C GLU A 26 -8.97 5.38 -2.57
N LEU A 27 -9.78 5.81 -1.58
CA LEU A 27 -10.47 7.08 -1.62
C LEU A 27 -9.50 8.26 -1.70
N CYS A 28 -8.39 8.22 -0.95
CA CYS A 28 -7.36 9.26 -1.02
C CYS A 28 -6.84 9.41 -2.46
N VAL A 29 -6.58 8.33 -3.18
CA VAL A 29 -6.16 8.37 -4.59
C VAL A 29 -7.28 8.91 -5.48
N GLU A 30 -8.52 8.44 -5.29
CA GLU A 30 -9.69 8.88 -6.08
C GLU A 30 -9.89 10.40 -6.03
N VAL A 31 -9.62 11.03 -4.88
CA VAL A 31 -9.74 12.50 -4.70
C VAL A 31 -8.44 13.26 -4.99
N GLY A 32 -7.46 12.65 -5.66
CA GLY A 32 -6.21 13.29 -6.09
C GLY A 32 -5.08 13.33 -5.06
N GLY A 33 -5.19 12.52 -4.01
CA GLY A 33 -4.16 12.29 -2.99
C GLY A 33 -3.22 11.13 -3.33
N CYS A 34 -2.54 10.62 -2.30
CA CYS A 34 -1.51 9.58 -2.41
C CYS A 34 -1.72 8.53 -1.31
N ILE A 35 -1.34 7.26 -1.56
CA ILE A 35 -1.41 6.17 -0.57
C ILE A 35 -0.40 6.34 0.58
N THR A 36 0.56 7.25 0.45
CA THR A 36 1.50 7.58 1.51
C THR A 36 1.97 9.04 1.44
N GLY A 37 2.13 9.66 2.61
CA GLY A 37 2.72 11.00 2.74
C GLY A 37 4.21 10.89 3.03
N GLU A 38 4.55 10.52 4.26
CA GLU A 38 5.94 10.44 4.75
C GLU A 38 6.35 9.03 5.24
N HIS A 39 5.40 8.12 5.47
CA HIS A 39 5.66 6.82 6.10
C HIS A 39 6.12 5.71 5.14
N GLY A 40 5.93 5.90 3.83
CA GLY A 40 6.19 4.86 2.82
C GLY A 40 5.05 3.85 2.65
N VAL A 41 5.29 2.84 1.80
CA VAL A 41 4.32 1.81 1.38
C VAL A 41 4.47 0.54 2.23
N GLY A 42 5.69 -0.02 2.28
CA GLY A 42 5.97 -1.26 3.00
C GLY A 42 5.10 -2.43 2.54
N VAL A 43 4.99 -3.46 3.39
CA VAL A 43 4.11 -4.61 3.11
C VAL A 43 2.63 -4.24 3.31
N GLU A 44 2.35 -3.34 4.27
CA GLU A 44 1.00 -2.91 4.64
C GLU A 44 0.23 -2.34 3.44
N LYS A 45 0.87 -1.47 2.64
CA LYS A 45 0.19 -0.71 1.57
C LYS A 45 0.50 -1.20 0.16
N ILE A 46 1.23 -2.32 0.02
CA ILE A 46 1.74 -2.76 -1.29
C ILE A 46 0.61 -3.10 -2.27
N ARG A 47 -0.53 -3.55 -1.76
CA ARG A 47 -1.70 -3.88 -2.60
C ARG A 47 -2.33 -2.65 -3.23
N GLN A 48 -2.20 -1.47 -2.60
CA GLN A 48 -2.75 -0.21 -3.10
C GLN A 48 -1.82 0.49 -4.09
N MET A 49 -0.61 -0.04 -4.34
CA MET A 49 0.26 0.46 -5.41
C MET A 49 -0.44 0.43 -6.77
N ALA A 50 -1.19 -0.62 -7.07
CA ALA A 50 -1.95 -0.76 -8.33
C ALA A 50 -3.19 0.15 -8.40
N VAL A 51 -3.55 0.82 -7.30
CA VAL A 51 -4.61 1.84 -7.29
C VAL A 51 -4.03 3.20 -7.69
N GLN A 52 -2.81 3.50 -7.25
CA GLN A 52 -2.16 4.78 -7.49
C GLN A 52 -1.36 4.83 -8.81
N PHE A 53 -0.72 3.73 -9.17
CA PHE A 53 0.18 3.64 -10.32
C PHE A 53 -0.38 2.68 -11.36
N ASN A 54 -0.13 2.99 -12.63
CA ASN A 54 -0.48 2.10 -13.73
C ASN A 54 0.59 1.01 -13.95
N ASP A 55 0.28 0.05 -14.82
CA ASP A 55 1.14 -1.10 -15.10
C ASP A 55 2.52 -0.69 -15.66
N ASP A 56 2.61 0.36 -16.48
CA ASP A 56 3.87 0.84 -17.05
C ASP A 56 4.79 1.47 -15.98
N GLU A 57 4.21 2.17 -15.01
CA GLU A 57 4.93 2.74 -13.87
C GLU A 57 5.42 1.65 -12.91
N LEU A 58 4.56 0.67 -12.61
CA LEU A 58 4.93 -0.48 -11.78
C LEU A 58 6.04 -1.31 -12.44
N GLN A 59 5.96 -1.52 -13.76
CA GLN A 59 7.00 -2.21 -14.50
C GLN A 59 8.33 -1.45 -14.42
N GLN A 60 8.33 -0.13 -14.53
CA GLN A 60 9.55 0.66 -14.35
C GLN A 60 10.18 0.49 -12.96
N PHE A 61 9.37 0.39 -11.90
CA PHE A 61 9.90 0.12 -10.55
C PHE A 61 10.56 -1.26 -10.48
N HIS A 62 9.95 -2.28 -11.11
CA HIS A 62 10.52 -3.62 -11.21
C HIS A 62 11.80 -3.65 -12.05
N ASP A 63 11.86 -2.92 -13.15
CA ASP A 63 13.04 -2.86 -14.02
C ASP A 63 14.24 -2.22 -13.30
N VAL A 64 14.00 -1.14 -12.54
CA VAL A 64 15.03 -0.54 -11.68
C VAL A 64 15.49 -1.55 -10.63
N LYS A 65 14.57 -2.26 -9.97
CA LYS A 65 14.92 -3.30 -9.00
C LYS A 65 15.78 -4.40 -9.65
N ALA A 66 15.40 -4.90 -10.82
CA ALA A 66 16.13 -5.95 -11.51
C ALA A 66 17.53 -5.51 -11.98
N ALA A 67 17.69 -4.24 -12.35
CA ALA A 67 18.98 -3.68 -12.75
C ALA A 67 20.01 -3.64 -11.60
N PHE A 68 19.56 -3.40 -10.36
CA PHE A 68 20.44 -3.26 -9.19
C PHE A 68 20.44 -4.46 -8.24
N ASP A 69 19.41 -5.31 -8.27
CA ASP A 69 19.30 -6.55 -7.50
C ASP A 69 18.66 -7.67 -8.34
N PRO A 70 19.40 -8.21 -9.32
CA PRO A 70 18.89 -9.25 -10.23
C PRO A 70 18.59 -10.57 -9.53
N THR A 71 19.12 -10.79 -8.32
CA THR A 71 18.91 -12.02 -7.53
C THR A 71 17.86 -11.88 -6.45
N GLY A 72 17.30 -10.68 -6.24
CA GLY A 72 16.23 -10.43 -5.27
C GLY A 72 16.65 -10.69 -3.81
N ILE A 73 17.90 -10.39 -3.45
CA ILE A 73 18.41 -10.62 -2.09
C ILE A 73 18.11 -9.45 -1.13
N LEU A 74 17.59 -8.34 -1.66
CA LEU A 74 17.15 -7.15 -0.92
C LEU A 74 15.64 -6.94 -1.01
#